data_AF-A0A4Q6AD43-F1
#
_entry.id   AF-A0A4Q6AD43-F1
#
_cell.length_a   1.000
_cell.length_b   1.000
_cell.length_c   1.000
_cell.angle_alpha   90.00
_cell.angle_beta   90.00
_cell.angle_gamma   90.00
#
_symmetry.space_group_name_H-M   'P 1'
#
loop_
_entity.id
_entity.type
_entity.pdbx_description
1 polymer ?
#
loop_
_entity_poly.entity_id
_entity_poly.type
_entity_poly.pdbx_seq_one_letter_code
_entity_poly.pdbx_strand_id
1 'polypeptide(L)'
;MGPFLLYSDGKGNIFEDTSLYVVGRSGWDAMPVPEEDWIELPEGGQLYELPGRKGLGIDVKTGEMRLCDKGWAVAAFVPPAHTAFYIAAYESTPEAPTLPLFSYTAVGWNDDKFFVPAVRIEQDIRQECAGFSDKTVKQGVNDLLQAYPHNRLVAHLANNCALTYQCPAARNYFMGRWECPIPSSPACNANCVGCISFQPEEETIVSTQDRLTFKPTAEEIVEYTVPHLETAP
;
A
#
# COMPACT_ATOMS: atom_id res chain seq x y z
N MET A 1 -17.82 7.05 -20.26
CA MET A 1 -16.48 7.04 -20.91
C MET A 1 -15.47 6.75 -19.83
N GLY A 2 -14.55 5.81 -20.05
CA GLY A 2 -13.58 5.40 -19.03
C GLY A 2 -12.42 6.38 -18.86
N PRO A 3 -11.67 6.33 -17.75
CA PRO A 3 -10.43 7.09 -17.60
C PRO A 3 -9.37 6.68 -18.62
N PHE A 4 -8.43 7.57 -18.94
CA PHE A 4 -7.30 7.26 -19.82
C PHE A 4 -6.24 6.41 -19.10
N LEU A 5 -5.59 5.54 -19.85
CA LEU A 5 -4.47 4.74 -19.38
C LEU A 5 -3.29 5.64 -19.01
N LEU A 6 -2.62 5.31 -17.91
CA LEU A 6 -1.40 5.99 -17.47
C LEU A 6 -0.14 5.20 -17.86
N TYR A 7 0.92 5.91 -18.20
CA TYR A 7 2.25 5.34 -18.42
C TYR A 7 3.34 6.17 -17.76
N SER A 8 4.41 5.50 -17.33
CA SER A 8 5.62 6.14 -16.80
C SER A 8 6.74 6.20 -17.84
N ASP A 9 7.54 7.26 -17.83
CA ASP A 9 8.72 7.40 -18.67
C ASP A 9 9.99 6.73 -18.13
N GLY A 10 9.90 6.06 -16.96
CA GLY A 10 11.07 5.46 -16.29
C GLY A 10 11.95 6.45 -15.55
N LYS A 11 11.57 7.74 -15.48
CA LYS A 11 12.32 8.82 -14.85
C LYS A 11 11.53 9.50 -13.73
N GLY A 12 10.44 8.86 -13.30
CA GLY A 12 9.57 9.35 -12.23
C GLY A 12 8.45 10.28 -12.71
N ASN A 13 8.23 10.41 -14.03
CA ASN A 13 7.11 11.17 -14.57
C ASN A 13 6.02 10.22 -15.08
N ILE A 14 4.77 10.56 -14.80
CA ILE A 14 3.59 9.81 -15.24
C ILE A 14 2.77 10.68 -16.17
N PHE A 15 2.29 10.09 -17.25
CA PHE A 15 1.51 10.74 -18.30
C PHE A 15 0.30 9.88 -18.67
N GLU A 16 -0.74 10.51 -19.17
CA GLU A 16 -1.88 9.85 -19.77
C GLU A 16 -1.65 9.52 -21.26
N ASP A 17 -2.05 8.32 -21.67
CA ASP A 17 -2.22 7.99 -23.07
C ASP A 17 -3.67 8.22 -23.49
N THR A 18 -3.95 9.39 -24.04
CA THR A 18 -5.29 9.76 -24.53
C THR A 18 -5.80 8.91 -25.71
N SER A 19 -4.97 7.99 -26.22
CA SER A 19 -5.38 7.01 -27.24
C SER A 19 -5.89 5.70 -26.65
N LEU A 20 -5.82 5.51 -25.32
CA LEU A 20 -6.20 4.29 -24.62
C LEU A 20 -7.06 4.58 -23.39
N TYR A 21 -8.20 3.91 -23.27
CA TYR A 21 -8.91 3.81 -22.00
C TYR A 21 -8.26 2.73 -21.12
N VAL A 22 -8.14 3.02 -19.83
CA VAL A 22 -7.62 2.05 -18.86
C VAL A 22 -8.59 0.87 -18.71
N VAL A 23 -8.05 -0.32 -18.48
CA VAL A 23 -8.81 -1.52 -18.14
C VAL A 23 -8.30 -2.13 -16.84
N GLY A 24 -9.14 -2.93 -16.21
CA GLY A 24 -8.80 -3.71 -15.04
C GLY A 24 -8.40 -5.13 -15.43
N ARG A 25 -7.60 -5.78 -14.60
CA ARG A 25 -7.33 -7.22 -14.70
C ARG A 25 -7.93 -7.95 -13.50
N SER A 26 -8.62 -9.06 -13.76
CA SER A 26 -9.11 -10.01 -12.77
C SER A 26 -8.48 -11.37 -13.07
N GLY A 27 -7.62 -11.86 -12.19
CA GLY A 27 -6.80 -13.04 -12.46
C GLY A 27 -5.94 -12.85 -13.71
N TRP A 28 -6.22 -13.61 -14.77
CA TRP A 28 -5.49 -13.56 -16.04
C TRP A 28 -6.17 -12.70 -17.12
N ASP A 29 -7.42 -12.31 -16.89
CA ASP A 29 -8.23 -11.64 -17.92
C ASP A 29 -8.23 -10.14 -17.70
N ALA A 30 -7.94 -9.40 -18.77
CA ALA A 30 -8.15 -7.97 -18.82
C ALA A 30 -9.56 -7.67 -19.32
N MET A 31 -10.21 -6.69 -18.71
CA MET A 31 -11.60 -6.36 -19.00
C MET A 31 -11.91 -4.89 -18.70
N PRO A 32 -12.88 -4.29 -19.43
CA PRO A 32 -13.39 -2.97 -19.07
C PRO A 32 -13.85 -2.95 -17.61
N VAL A 33 -13.56 -1.85 -16.91
CA VAL A 33 -14.08 -1.61 -15.56
C VAL A 33 -15.44 -0.91 -15.69
N PRO A 34 -16.47 -1.35 -14.95
CA PRO A 34 -17.76 -0.66 -14.86
C PRO A 34 -17.61 0.82 -14.48
N GLU A 35 -18.47 1.69 -15.00
CA GLU A 35 -18.35 3.14 -14.76
C GLU A 35 -18.57 3.50 -13.27
N GLU A 36 -19.45 2.75 -12.60
CA GLU A 36 -19.83 2.90 -11.21
C GLU A 36 -18.73 2.50 -10.21
N ASP A 37 -17.73 1.73 -10.65
CA ASP A 37 -16.66 1.22 -9.80
C ASP A 37 -15.52 2.23 -9.61
N TRP A 38 -15.46 3.26 -10.46
CA TRP A 38 -14.41 4.28 -10.41
C TRP A 38 -14.68 5.29 -9.29
N ILE A 39 -13.73 5.39 -8.37
CA ILE A 39 -13.64 6.49 -7.40
C ILE A 39 -12.36 7.28 -7.64
N GLU A 40 -12.37 8.55 -7.26
CA GLU A 40 -11.14 9.35 -7.19
C GLU A 40 -10.16 8.64 -6.24
N LEU A 41 -8.87 8.55 -6.62
CA LEU A 41 -7.83 7.95 -5.80
C LEU A 41 -7.84 8.62 -4.42
N PRO A 42 -8.14 7.89 -3.34
CA PRO A 42 -8.25 8.51 -2.01
C PRO A 42 -6.93 9.15 -1.56
N GLU A 43 -7.03 10.18 -0.73
CA GLU A 43 -5.86 10.86 -0.16
C GLU A 43 -4.94 9.88 0.58
N GLY A 44 -3.63 10.01 0.35
CA GLY A 44 -2.62 9.06 0.82
C GLY A 44 -2.37 7.90 -0.14
N GLY A 45 -3.13 7.81 -1.24
CA GLY A 45 -2.85 6.88 -2.33
C GLY A 45 -1.51 7.20 -3.01
N GLN A 46 -0.89 6.17 -3.57
CA GLN A 46 0.41 6.28 -4.24
C GLN A 46 0.34 5.65 -5.62
N LEU A 47 1.12 6.19 -6.56
CA LEU A 47 1.29 5.60 -7.88
C LEU A 47 2.59 4.81 -7.93
N TYR A 48 2.55 3.67 -8.61
CA TYR A 48 3.68 2.78 -8.81
C TYR A 48 3.95 2.61 -10.29
N GLU A 49 5.19 2.92 -10.68
CA GLU A 49 5.74 2.44 -11.94
C GLU A 49 5.90 0.92 -11.86
N LEU A 50 5.59 0.23 -12.96
CA LEU A 50 5.80 -1.20 -13.11
C LEU A 50 6.88 -1.46 -14.18
N PRO A 51 8.18 -1.45 -13.81
CA PRO A 51 9.26 -1.60 -14.78
C PRO A 51 9.14 -2.89 -15.60
N GLY A 52 9.48 -2.80 -16.89
CA GLY A 52 9.42 -3.92 -17.83
C GLY A 52 8.00 -4.41 -18.14
N ARG A 53 6.96 -3.64 -17.82
CA ARG A 53 5.57 -4.00 -18.11
C ARG A 53 4.92 -2.94 -18.96
N LYS A 54 4.27 -3.35 -20.04
CA LYS A 54 3.49 -2.45 -20.91
C LYS A 54 2.03 -2.48 -20.50
N GLY A 55 1.44 -1.32 -20.25
CA GLY A 55 0.03 -1.23 -19.88
C GLY A 55 -0.85 -1.73 -21.02
N LEU A 56 -1.90 -2.48 -20.70
CA LEU A 56 -2.92 -2.90 -21.65
C LEU A 56 -4.13 -1.97 -21.52
N GLY A 57 -4.70 -1.51 -22.63
CA GLY A 57 -5.86 -0.63 -22.64
C GLY A 57 -6.73 -0.85 -23.87
N ILE A 58 -7.88 -0.17 -23.92
CA ILE A 58 -8.81 -0.21 -25.07
C ILE A 58 -8.56 1.03 -25.93
N ASP A 59 -8.29 0.82 -27.23
CA ASP A 59 -8.10 1.91 -28.18
C ASP A 59 -9.36 2.75 -28.33
N VAL A 60 -9.23 4.07 -28.16
CA VAL A 60 -10.35 5.01 -28.16
C VAL A 60 -11.05 5.12 -29.53
N LYS A 61 -10.38 4.71 -30.61
CA LYS A 61 -10.92 4.76 -31.99
C LYS A 61 -11.47 3.42 -32.43
N THR A 62 -10.75 2.32 -32.19
CA THR A 62 -11.13 0.99 -32.70
C THR A 62 -11.96 0.18 -31.70
N GLY A 63 -11.84 0.46 -30.40
CA GLY A 63 -12.44 -0.35 -29.34
C GLY A 63 -11.71 -1.67 -29.08
N GLU A 64 -10.58 -1.92 -29.73
CA GLU A 64 -9.78 -3.13 -29.54
C GLU A 64 -8.78 -2.98 -28.40
N MET A 65 -8.45 -4.08 -27.72
CA MET A 65 -7.38 -4.08 -26.72
C MET A 65 -6.01 -4.05 -27.39
N ARG A 66 -5.13 -3.18 -26.89
CA ARG A 66 -3.72 -3.16 -27.29
C ARG A 66 -2.82 -2.63 -26.18
N LEU A 67 -1.53 -2.89 -26.34
CA LEU A 67 -0.50 -2.39 -25.43
C LEU A 67 -0.27 -0.89 -25.64
N CYS A 68 0.10 -0.23 -24.56
CA CYS A 68 0.70 1.09 -24.55
C CYS A 68 2.19 0.97 -24.89
N ASP A 69 2.61 1.64 -25.96
CA ASP A 69 4.00 1.63 -26.43
C ASP A 69 4.79 2.87 -26.01
N LYS A 70 4.20 3.74 -25.18
CA LYS A 70 4.80 5.02 -24.77
C LYS A 70 5.70 4.91 -23.53
N GLY A 71 5.53 3.86 -22.72
CA GLY A 71 6.29 3.70 -21.48
C GLY A 71 5.81 2.51 -20.63
N TRP A 72 6.16 2.54 -19.34
CA TRP A 72 5.83 1.48 -18.40
C TRP A 72 4.43 1.63 -17.83
N ALA A 73 3.78 0.50 -17.54
CA ALA A 73 2.49 0.46 -16.88
C ALA A 73 2.56 1.15 -15.51
N VAL A 74 1.45 1.77 -15.12
CA VAL A 74 1.27 2.41 -13.82
C VAL A 74 0.16 1.68 -13.06
N ALA A 75 0.39 1.45 -11.78
CA ALA A 75 -0.61 0.98 -10.83
C ALA A 75 -0.79 1.98 -9.70
N ALA A 76 -1.81 1.78 -8.87
CA ALA A 76 -1.99 2.54 -7.64
C ALA A 76 -2.03 1.63 -6.41
N PHE A 77 -1.52 2.16 -5.31
CA PHE A 77 -1.88 1.73 -3.97
C PHE A 77 -3.10 2.51 -3.50
N VAL A 78 -4.16 1.78 -3.20
CA VAL A 78 -5.35 2.34 -2.58
C VAL A 78 -5.16 2.32 -1.06
N PRO A 79 -5.34 3.45 -0.36
CA PRO A 79 -5.21 3.51 1.09
C PRO A 79 -6.16 2.55 1.83
N PRO A 80 -5.88 2.28 3.13
CA PRO A 80 -6.82 1.55 3.97
C PRO A 80 -8.24 2.14 3.95
N ALA A 81 -9.19 1.38 4.48
CA ALA A 81 -10.63 1.62 4.41
C ALA A 81 -11.28 1.38 3.03
N HIS A 82 -10.51 1.01 2.01
CA HIS A 82 -11.02 0.73 0.67
C HIS A 82 -10.67 -0.69 0.22
N THR A 83 -11.55 -1.27 -0.59
CA THR A 83 -11.32 -2.55 -1.28
C THR A 83 -11.19 -2.30 -2.78
N ALA A 84 -10.05 -2.64 -3.35
CA ALA A 84 -9.81 -2.58 -4.78
C ALA A 84 -10.41 -3.79 -5.52
N PHE A 85 -10.98 -3.56 -6.70
CA PHE A 85 -11.65 -4.60 -7.48
C PHE A 85 -10.75 -5.21 -8.57
N TYR A 86 -9.87 -4.42 -9.16
CA TYR A 86 -9.03 -4.84 -10.28
C TYR A 86 -7.57 -4.46 -10.06
N ILE A 87 -6.67 -5.33 -10.52
CA ILE A 87 -5.25 -5.00 -10.61
C ILE A 87 -4.94 -4.36 -11.97
N ALA A 88 -3.82 -3.65 -12.06
CA ALA A 88 -3.36 -3.06 -13.31
C ALA A 88 -3.20 -4.14 -14.39
N ALA A 89 -3.76 -3.87 -15.57
CA ALA A 89 -3.63 -4.73 -16.73
C ALA A 89 -2.35 -4.39 -17.48
N TYR A 90 -1.49 -5.38 -17.67
CA TYR A 90 -0.23 -5.21 -18.37
C TYR A 90 0.26 -6.53 -18.95
N GLU A 91 1.20 -6.43 -19.89
CA GLU A 91 2.03 -7.54 -20.36
C GLU A 91 3.47 -7.33 -19.86
N SER A 92 4.06 -8.37 -19.26
CA SER A 92 5.46 -8.36 -18.81
C SER A 92 6.40 -8.70 -19.96
N THR A 93 7.50 -7.96 -20.08
CA THR A 93 8.63 -8.39 -20.92
C THR A 93 9.36 -9.58 -20.26
N PRO A 94 10.13 -10.37 -21.01
CA PRO A 94 10.92 -11.48 -20.45
C PRO A 94 11.90 -11.05 -19.35
N GLU A 95 12.39 -9.80 -19.40
CA GLU A 95 13.34 -9.22 -18.46
C GLU A 95 12.67 -8.43 -17.33
N ALA A 96 11.34 -8.44 -17.24
CA ALA A 96 10.62 -7.67 -16.24
C ALA A 96 10.99 -8.15 -14.81
N PRO A 97 11.40 -7.25 -13.90
CA PRO A 97 11.79 -7.65 -12.56
C PRO A 97 10.60 -8.16 -11.75
N THR A 98 10.89 -8.99 -10.75
CA THR A 98 9.95 -9.33 -9.68
C THR A 98 9.56 -8.07 -8.92
N LEU A 99 8.26 -7.85 -8.76
CA LEU A 99 7.75 -6.71 -7.99
C LEU A 99 7.61 -7.09 -6.52
N PRO A 100 7.77 -6.13 -5.58
CA PRO A 100 7.46 -6.33 -4.17
C PRO A 100 6.00 -6.77 -3.94
N LEU A 101 5.69 -7.26 -2.74
CA LEU A 101 4.33 -7.64 -2.37
C LEU A 101 3.48 -6.42 -1.99
N PHE A 102 3.12 -5.62 -3.00
CA PHE A 102 2.18 -4.50 -2.85
C PHE A 102 0.86 -4.76 -3.60
N SER A 103 -0.13 -3.92 -3.30
CA SER A 103 -1.37 -3.86 -4.07
C SER A 103 -1.12 -3.02 -5.33
N TYR A 104 -1.31 -3.63 -6.50
CA TYR A 104 -1.10 -3.00 -7.81
C TYR A 104 -2.44 -2.77 -8.49
N THR A 105 -3.28 -1.91 -7.90
CA THR A 105 -4.62 -1.61 -8.40
C THR A 105 -4.56 -0.89 -9.74
N ALA A 106 -5.52 -1.15 -10.63
CA ALA A 106 -5.64 -0.39 -11.89
C ALA A 106 -5.87 1.09 -11.59
N VAL A 107 -5.26 1.97 -12.38
CA VAL A 107 -5.41 3.42 -12.20
C VAL A 107 -5.46 4.11 -13.55
N GLY A 108 -6.38 5.06 -13.69
CA GLY A 108 -6.46 5.90 -14.87
C GLY A 108 -6.59 7.37 -14.51
N TRP A 109 -6.54 8.20 -15.55
CA TRP A 109 -6.58 9.65 -15.44
C TRP A 109 -7.78 10.22 -16.18
N ASN A 110 -8.51 11.12 -15.54
CA ASN A 110 -9.58 11.88 -16.17
C ASN A 110 -9.80 13.20 -15.42
N ASP A 111 -10.09 14.28 -16.15
CA ASP A 111 -10.45 15.59 -15.56
C ASP A 111 -9.54 16.05 -14.41
N ASP A 112 -8.22 16.04 -14.65
CA ASP A 112 -7.16 16.42 -13.70
C ASP A 112 -7.08 15.57 -12.41
N LYS A 113 -7.62 14.35 -12.44
CA LYS A 113 -7.70 13.45 -11.29
C LYS A 113 -7.34 12.02 -11.64
N PHE A 114 -6.81 11.32 -10.64
CA PHE A 114 -6.59 9.88 -10.68
C PHE A 114 -7.85 9.13 -10.23
N PHE A 115 -8.19 8.07 -10.94
CA PHE A 115 -9.31 7.19 -10.62
C PHE A 115 -8.84 5.76 -10.46
N VAL A 116 -9.40 5.06 -9.46
CA VAL A 116 -9.14 3.65 -9.18
C VAL A 116 -10.46 2.89 -9.04
N PRO A 117 -10.53 1.61 -9.43
CA PRO A 117 -11.72 0.81 -9.22
C PRO A 117 -11.73 0.24 -7.81
N ALA A 118 -12.44 0.91 -6.91
CA ALA A 118 -12.47 0.56 -5.51
C ALA A 118 -13.74 1.06 -4.83
N VAL A 119 -14.07 0.44 -3.70
CA VAL A 119 -15.16 0.90 -2.83
C VAL A 119 -14.65 1.15 -1.42
N ARG A 120 -15.15 2.20 -0.78
CA ARG A 120 -14.92 2.44 0.65
C ARG A 120 -15.77 1.46 1.47
N ILE A 121 -15.12 0.71 2.36
CA ILE A 121 -15.74 -0.32 3.21
C ILE A 121 -15.69 0.01 4.71
N GLU A 122 -14.88 0.99 5.11
CA GLU A 122 -14.75 1.45 6.49
C GLU A 122 -15.01 2.97 6.51
N GLN A 123 -15.86 3.42 7.43
CA GLN A 123 -16.21 4.83 7.55
C GLN A 123 -15.36 5.55 8.59
N ASP A 124 -14.75 4.81 9.51
CA ASP A 124 -13.87 5.38 10.53
C ASP A 124 -12.66 6.09 9.92
N ILE A 125 -12.37 7.28 10.44
CA ILE A 125 -11.26 8.15 10.00
C ILE A 125 -9.90 7.67 10.52
N ARG A 126 -9.87 6.60 11.33
CA ARG A 126 -8.69 6.16 12.09
C ARG A 126 -7.41 5.94 11.30
N GLN A 127 -7.54 5.63 10.02
CA GLN A 127 -6.41 5.36 9.12
C GLN A 127 -6.28 6.40 7.99
N GLU A 128 -7.01 7.51 8.07
CA GLU A 128 -6.96 8.56 7.05
C GLU A 128 -5.65 9.35 7.10
N CYS A 129 -5.05 9.54 5.92
CA CYS A 129 -3.74 10.18 5.76
C CYS A 129 -3.69 11.58 6.39
N ALA A 130 -4.74 12.38 6.18
CA ALA A 130 -4.88 13.73 6.72
C ALA A 130 -4.78 13.79 8.26
N GLY A 131 -5.11 12.68 8.95
CA GLY A 131 -5.03 12.59 10.39
C GLY A 131 -3.60 12.48 10.94
N PHE A 132 -2.59 12.20 10.10
CA PHE A 132 -1.23 11.88 10.56
C PHE A 132 -0.25 13.06 10.39
N SER A 133 -0.06 13.84 11.45
CA SER A 133 1.00 14.85 11.48
C SER A 133 2.37 14.24 11.78
N ASP A 134 3.31 14.39 10.85
CA ASP A 134 4.71 13.96 11.02
C ASP A 134 5.37 14.51 12.29
N LYS A 135 5.08 15.77 12.63
CA LYS A 135 5.60 16.41 13.84
C LYS A 135 5.06 15.73 15.09
N THR A 136 3.75 15.50 15.16
CA THR A 136 3.10 14.85 16.31
C THR A 136 3.59 13.42 16.48
N VAL A 137 3.68 12.66 15.39
CA VAL A 137 4.17 11.27 15.42
C VAL A 137 5.61 11.21 15.93
N LYS A 138 6.52 12.05 15.39
CA LYS A 138 7.93 12.07 15.83
C LYS A 138 8.08 12.49 17.29
N GLN A 139 7.25 13.42 17.75
CA GLN A 139 7.24 13.82 19.16
C GLN A 139 6.81 12.65 20.05
N GLY A 140 5.68 12.01 19.73
CA GLY A 140 5.20 10.86 20.51
C GLY A 140 6.15 9.66 20.48
N VAL A 141 6.83 9.42 19.36
CA VAL A 141 7.93 8.44 19.29
C VAL A 141 9.03 8.77 20.29
N ASN A 142 9.50 10.01 20.33
CA ASN A 142 10.53 10.42 21.29
C ASN A 142 10.05 10.27 22.74
N ASP A 143 8.83 10.70 23.04
CA ASP A 143 8.27 10.66 24.39
C ASP A 143 8.13 9.20 24.89
N LEU A 144 7.61 8.30 24.05
CA LEU A 144 7.41 6.90 24.42
C LEU A 144 8.72 6.10 24.44
N LEU A 145 9.71 6.44 23.62
CA LEU A 145 11.06 5.86 23.74
C LEU A 145 11.76 6.29 25.04
N GLN A 146 11.53 7.51 25.50
CA GLN A 146 12.05 7.97 26.80
C GLN A 146 11.31 7.35 27.99
N ALA A 147 9.99 7.14 27.87
CA ALA A 147 9.19 6.48 28.89
C ALA A 147 9.53 4.98 29.02
N TYR A 148 9.81 4.30 27.90
CA TYR A 148 10.07 2.87 27.84
C TYR A 148 11.44 2.55 27.22
N PRO A 149 12.56 3.04 27.78
CA PRO A 149 13.88 2.97 27.13
C PRO A 149 14.44 1.56 27.02
N HIS A 150 13.88 0.61 27.78
CA HIS A 150 14.29 -0.79 27.81
C HIS A 150 13.32 -1.72 27.06
N ASN A 151 12.17 -1.21 26.63
CA ASN A 151 11.14 -2.01 25.99
C ASN A 151 11.43 -2.18 24.49
N ARG A 152 11.78 -3.40 24.10
CA ARG A 152 12.20 -3.70 22.72
C ARG A 152 11.04 -3.61 21.72
N LEU A 153 9.81 -3.83 22.16
CA LEU A 153 8.62 -3.69 21.31
C LEU A 153 8.39 -2.22 20.96
N VAL A 154 8.43 -1.33 21.95
CA VAL A 154 8.27 0.12 21.70
C VAL A 154 9.37 0.60 20.74
N ALA A 155 10.61 0.14 20.91
CA ALA A 155 11.71 0.45 19.99
C ALA A 155 11.46 -0.08 18.57
N HIS A 156 10.94 -1.31 18.42
CA HIS A 156 10.60 -1.86 17.11
C HIS A 156 9.47 -1.08 16.44
N LEU A 157 8.38 -0.81 17.17
CA LEU A 157 7.24 -0.03 16.67
C LEU A 157 7.66 1.38 16.24
N ALA A 158 8.54 2.03 17.01
CA ALA A 158 9.05 3.36 16.68
C ALA A 158 9.88 3.33 15.40
N ASN A 159 10.97 2.57 15.39
CA ASN A 159 11.99 2.65 14.36
C ASN A 159 11.54 2.00 13.05
N ASN A 160 10.90 0.84 13.12
CA ASN A 160 10.53 0.07 11.94
C ASN A 160 9.12 0.47 11.49
N CYS A 161 8.13 0.35 12.37
CA CYS A 161 6.73 0.50 11.94
C CYS A 161 6.31 1.95 11.69
N ALA A 162 6.50 2.84 12.67
CA ALA A 162 5.97 4.20 12.60
C ALA A 162 6.84 5.14 11.75
N LEU A 163 8.17 5.08 11.90
CA LEU A 163 9.09 5.99 11.21
C LEU A 163 9.54 5.48 9.84
N THR A 164 9.75 4.18 9.67
CA THR A 164 10.24 3.60 8.40
C THR A 164 9.09 3.21 7.49
N TYR A 165 8.22 2.30 7.94
CA TYR A 165 7.09 1.82 7.12
C TYR A 165 5.90 2.79 7.11
N GLN A 166 5.90 3.78 8.00
CA GLN A 166 4.79 4.73 8.19
C GLN A 166 3.44 4.05 8.42
N CYS A 167 3.44 2.89 9.09
CA CYS A 167 2.25 2.10 9.37
C CYS A 167 1.22 2.92 10.18
N PRO A 168 0.00 3.14 9.67
CA PRO A 168 -1.03 3.93 10.33
C PRO A 168 -1.30 3.46 11.78
N ALA A 169 -1.39 2.15 12.01
CA ALA A 169 -1.64 1.60 13.34
C ALA A 169 -0.49 1.92 14.33
N ALA A 170 0.76 1.83 13.89
CA ALA A 170 1.89 2.19 14.74
C ALA A 170 1.94 3.70 15.01
N ARG A 171 1.66 4.52 13.98
CA ARG A 171 1.57 5.98 14.13
C ARG A 171 0.44 6.38 15.09
N ASN A 172 -0.70 5.69 15.06
CA ASN A 172 -1.81 5.90 15.98
C ASN A 172 -1.43 5.65 17.44
N TYR A 173 -0.70 4.57 17.72
CA TYR A 173 -0.10 4.34 19.03
C TYR A 173 0.77 5.51 19.49
N PHE A 174 1.71 5.99 18.66
CA PHE A 174 2.55 7.15 19.03
C PHE A 174 1.79 8.48 19.08
N MET A 175 0.58 8.54 18.54
CA MET A 175 -0.32 9.68 18.69
C MET A 175 -1.28 9.52 19.88
N GLY A 176 -1.21 8.41 20.62
CA GLY A 176 -2.06 8.13 21.78
C GLY A 176 -3.53 7.91 21.42
N ARG A 177 -3.82 7.36 20.24
CA ARG A 177 -5.21 7.13 19.78
C ARG A 177 -5.40 5.80 19.08
N TRP A 178 -6.64 5.30 19.09
CA TRP A 178 -7.10 4.17 18.27
C TRP A 178 -6.21 2.91 18.40
N GLU A 179 -5.70 2.37 17.29
CA GLU A 179 -4.97 1.10 17.28
C GLU A 179 -3.60 1.17 17.95
N CYS A 180 -3.23 0.05 18.58
CA CYS A 180 -1.90 -0.20 19.14
C CYS A 180 -1.42 -1.60 18.71
N PRO A 181 -0.52 -1.70 17.72
CA PRO A 181 -0.07 -2.99 17.21
C PRO A 181 0.80 -3.74 18.21
N ILE A 182 0.58 -5.05 18.36
CA ILE A 182 1.30 -5.92 19.30
C ILE A 182 1.99 -7.07 18.54
N PRO A 183 3.14 -6.83 17.89
CA PRO A 183 3.89 -7.92 17.29
C PRO A 183 4.41 -8.83 18.41
N SER A 184 4.07 -10.12 18.36
CA SER A 184 4.20 -11.03 19.51
C SER A 184 5.04 -12.28 19.26
N SER A 185 5.49 -12.50 18.02
CA SER A 185 6.25 -13.71 17.69
C SER A 185 7.31 -13.47 16.62
N PRO A 186 8.55 -13.97 16.81
CA PRO A 186 9.56 -14.02 15.77
C PRO A 186 9.37 -15.19 14.79
N ALA A 187 8.39 -16.06 15.05
CA ALA A 187 8.08 -17.22 14.20
C ALA A 187 6.56 -17.33 13.96
N CYS A 188 6.18 -17.80 12.78
CA CYS A 188 4.80 -18.13 12.44
C CYS A 188 4.77 -19.55 11.87
N ASN A 189 3.77 -20.34 12.27
CA ASN A 189 3.54 -21.69 11.73
C ASN A 189 2.68 -21.66 10.46
N ALA A 190 2.19 -20.49 10.05
CA ALA A 190 1.55 -20.30 8.76
C ALA A 190 2.63 -20.21 7.67
N ASN A 191 2.45 -20.97 6.59
CA ASN A 191 3.35 -20.95 5.44
C ASN A 191 2.75 -20.11 4.30
N CYS A 192 2.45 -18.84 4.62
CA CYS A 192 1.82 -17.93 3.68
C CYS A 192 2.78 -17.61 2.53
N VAL A 193 2.40 -17.95 1.29
CA VAL A 193 3.17 -17.63 0.07
C VAL A 193 3.47 -16.13 -0.02
N GLY A 194 2.50 -15.28 0.33
CA GLY A 194 2.64 -13.83 0.35
C GLY A 194 2.96 -13.24 1.72
N CYS A 195 3.79 -13.88 2.54
CA CYS A 195 4.11 -13.38 3.87
C CYS A 195 4.85 -12.04 3.81
N ILE A 196 4.20 -10.96 4.21
CA ILE A 196 4.77 -9.61 4.17
C ILE A 196 5.90 -9.38 5.18
N SER A 197 6.03 -10.28 6.18
CA SER A 197 6.99 -10.15 7.26
C SER A 197 8.18 -11.10 7.20
N PHE A 198 8.13 -12.07 6.30
CA PHE A 198 9.18 -13.07 6.17
C PHE A 198 9.11 -13.65 4.77
N GLN A 199 10.24 -13.62 4.08
CA GLN A 199 10.45 -14.27 2.79
C GLN A 199 11.69 -15.15 2.94
N PRO A 200 11.71 -16.38 2.38
CA PRO A 200 12.90 -17.24 2.38
C PRO A 200 14.11 -16.54 1.75
N GLU A 201 15.31 -16.86 2.21
CA GLU A 201 16.56 -16.23 1.71
C GLU A 201 16.83 -16.57 0.24
N GLU A 202 16.30 -17.70 -0.24
CA GLU A 202 16.41 -18.14 -1.62
C GLU A 202 15.47 -17.39 -2.58
N GLU A 203 14.48 -16.66 -2.05
CA GLU A 203 13.51 -15.92 -2.84
C GLU A 203 14.01 -14.51 -3.19
N THR A 204 13.62 -14.04 -4.38
CA THR A 204 13.95 -12.67 -4.83
C THR A 204 13.00 -11.61 -4.27
N ILE A 205 11.88 -12.04 -3.70
CA ILE A 205 10.87 -11.17 -3.11
C ILE A 205 11.34 -10.78 -1.70
N VAL A 206 11.41 -9.48 -1.44
CA VAL A 206 11.74 -8.96 -0.10
C VAL A 206 10.48 -8.74 0.72
N SER A 207 10.59 -8.95 2.03
CA SER A 207 9.54 -8.61 2.98
C SER A 207 9.35 -7.09 3.03
N THR A 208 8.10 -6.64 3.07
CA THR A 208 7.78 -5.22 3.12
C THR A 208 7.71 -4.69 4.55
N GLN A 209 7.54 -5.59 5.55
CA GLN A 209 7.49 -5.25 6.98
C GLN A 209 8.15 -6.34 7.82
N ASP A 210 9.43 -6.21 8.15
CA ASP A 210 10.23 -7.29 8.75
C ASP A 210 9.68 -7.81 10.08
N ARG A 211 9.69 -9.14 10.22
CA ARG A 211 9.32 -9.84 11.46
C ARG A 211 10.27 -9.48 12.61
N LEU A 212 9.73 -9.51 13.82
CA LEU A 212 10.54 -9.41 15.05
C LEU A 212 11.64 -10.46 15.08
N THR A 213 12.81 -10.08 15.59
CA THR A 213 13.96 -10.97 15.79
C THR A 213 14.03 -11.54 17.21
N PHE A 214 13.07 -11.21 18.06
CA PHE A 214 13.00 -11.63 19.45
C PHE A 214 11.56 -12.02 19.84
N LYS A 215 11.44 -12.85 20.88
CA LYS A 215 10.17 -13.12 21.54
C LYS A 215 9.97 -12.10 22.67
N PRO A 216 8.93 -11.26 22.63
CA PRO A 216 8.65 -10.33 23.72
C PRO A 216 8.18 -11.09 24.97
N THR A 217 8.44 -10.51 26.14
CA THR A 217 7.86 -11.01 27.40
C THR A 217 6.44 -10.48 27.59
N ALA A 218 5.69 -11.07 28.53
CA ALA A 218 4.36 -10.57 28.86
C ALA A 218 4.43 -9.16 29.46
N GLU A 219 5.48 -8.89 30.25
CA GLU A 219 5.75 -7.58 30.85
C GLU A 219 6.02 -6.52 29.77
N GLU A 220 6.85 -6.81 28.76
CA GLU A 220 7.10 -5.88 27.65
C GLU A 220 5.81 -5.56 26.88
N ILE A 221 4.89 -6.51 26.73
CA ILE A 221 3.60 -6.27 26.06
C ILE A 221 2.71 -5.40 26.93
N VAL A 222 2.50 -5.78 28.18
CA VAL A 222 1.57 -5.10 29.10
C VAL A 222 2.01 -3.67 29.39
N GLU A 223 3.32 -3.42 29.50
CA GLU A 223 3.89 -2.14 29.90
C GLU A 223 3.41 -0.96 29.06
N TYR A 224 3.27 -1.12 27.74
CA TYR A 224 2.78 -0.04 26.87
C TYR A 224 1.31 -0.22 26.45
N THR A 225 0.81 -1.45 26.38
CA THR A 225 -0.54 -1.72 25.85
C THR A 225 -1.64 -1.39 26.84
N VAL A 226 -1.43 -1.64 28.14
CA VAL A 226 -2.45 -1.32 29.17
C VAL A 226 -2.64 0.20 29.30
N PRO A 227 -1.58 1.03 29.47
CA PRO A 227 -1.77 2.47 29.50
C PRO A 227 -2.44 3.04 28.24
N HIS A 228 -2.12 2.49 27.05
CA HIS A 228 -2.77 2.89 25.81
C HIS A 228 -4.26 2.50 25.82
N LEU A 229 -4.60 1.28 26.21
CA LEU A 229 -5.99 0.82 26.29
C LEU A 229 -6.84 1.64 27.26
N GLU A 230 -6.25 2.12 28.37
CA GLU A 230 -6.94 2.94 29.36
C GLU A 230 -7.20 4.39 28.91
N THR A 231 -6.45 4.89 27.92
CA THR A 231 -6.44 6.32 27.57
C THR A 231 -6.80 6.63 26.12
N ALA A 232 -6.67 5.67 25.21
CA ALA A 232 -7.02 5.83 23.81
C ALA A 232 -8.55 6.02 23.65
N PRO A 233 -8.99 6.99 22.85
CA PRO A 233 -10.40 7.24 22.55
C PRO A 233 -10.99 6.21 21.57
#